data_AF-A0A0X7K134-F1
#
_entry.id   AF-A0A0X7K134-F1
#
_cell.length_a   1.000
_cell.length_b   1.000
_cell.length_c   1.000
_cell.angle_alpha   90.00
_cell.angle_beta   90.00
_cell.angle_gamma   90.00
#
_symmetry.space_group_name_H-M   'P 1'
#
loop_
_entity.id
_entity.type
_entity.pdbx_description
1 polymer ?
#
loop_
_entity_poly.entity_id
_entity_poly.type
_entity_poly.pdbx_seq_one_letter_code
_entity_poly.pdbx_strand_id
1 'polypeptide(L)' 'MSKDGKADLLATWRRMLQEPELYLDPEELYDILIGMANTLERERVISTEEWLQLVRDASTLLVDS' A
#
# COMPACT_ATOMS: atom_id res chain seq x y z
N MET A 1 -8.60 -7.70 15.10
CA MET A 1 -9.15 -7.66 13.74
C MET A 1 -9.28 -9.08 13.20
N SER A 2 -10.39 -9.40 12.55
CA SER A 2 -10.61 -10.68 11.85
C SER A 2 -9.64 -10.79 10.66
N LYS A 3 -9.30 -12.01 10.24
CA LYS A 3 -8.49 -12.25 9.03
C LYS A 3 -9.07 -11.57 7.78
N ASP A 4 -10.40 -11.37 7.76
CA ASP A 4 -11.14 -10.74 6.67
C ASP A 4 -10.78 -9.25 6.51
N GLY A 5 -10.58 -8.52 7.61
CA GLY A 5 -10.19 -7.10 7.55
C GLY A 5 -8.79 -6.87 6.98
N LYS A 6 -7.86 -7.82 7.20
CA LYS A 6 -6.53 -7.80 6.57
C LYS A 6 -6.64 -7.93 5.05
N ALA A 7 -7.48 -8.86 4.58
CA ALA A 7 -7.64 -9.13 3.16
C ALA A 7 -8.23 -7.92 2.43
N ASP A 8 -9.25 -7.28 3.00
CA ASP A 8 -9.90 -6.12 2.40
C ASP A 8 -8.97 -4.89 2.32
N LEU A 9 -8.18 -4.64 3.37
CA LEU A 9 -7.21 -3.53 3.37
C LEU A 9 -6.08 -3.75 2.35
N LEU A 10 -5.55 -4.98 2.25
CA LEU A 10 -4.54 -5.31 1.25
C LEU A 10 -5.10 -5.32 -0.17
N ALA A 11 -6.35 -5.73 -0.36
CA ALA A 11 -7.02 -5.67 -1.65
C ALA A 11 -7.20 -4.21 -2.11
N THR A 12 -7.60 -3.33 -1.19
CA THR A 12 -7.71 -1.89 -1.44
C THR A 12 -6.35 -1.30 -1.82
N TRP A 13 -5.31 -1.60 -1.03
CA TRP A 13 -3.94 -1.15 -1.29
C TRP A 13 -3.45 -1.56 -2.69
N ARG A 14 -3.66 -2.83 -3.07
CA ARG A 14 -3.24 -3.35 -4.38
C ARG A 14 -4.01 -2.72 -5.53
N ARG A 15 -5.31 -2.47 -5.36
CA ARG A 15 -6.13 -1.81 -6.37
C ARG A 15 -5.64 -0.39 -6.64
N MET A 16 -5.29 0.34 -5.59
CA MET A 16 -4.72 1.68 -5.70
C MET A 16 -3.43 1.70 -6.52
N LEU A 17 -2.55 0.72 -6.30
CA LEU A 17 -1.31 0.58 -7.09
C LEU A 17 -1.56 0.20 -8.55
N GLN A 18 -2.61 -0.58 -8.85
CA GLN A 18 -2.92 -1.04 -10.21
C GLN A 18 -3.66 0.00 -11.06
N GLU A 19 -4.39 0.91 -10.42
CA GLU A 19 -5.19 1.95 -11.09
C GLU A 19 -4.72 3.36 -10.68
N PRO A 20 -3.41 3.71 -10.80
CA PRO A 20 -2.86 4.94 -10.23
C PRO A 20 -3.49 6.21 -10.82
N GLU A 21 -3.86 6.16 -12.10
CA GLU A 21 -4.53 7.24 -12.84
C GLU A 21 -5.89 7.67 -12.23
N LEU A 22 -6.52 6.83 -11.41
CA LEU A 22 -7.81 7.13 -10.78
C LEU A 22 -7.69 7.92 -9.47
N TYR A 23 -6.51 7.92 -8.85
CA TYR A 23 -6.37 8.40 -7.48
C TYR A 23 -5.81 9.82 -7.39
N LEU A 24 -4.68 10.14 -8.04
CA LEU A 24 -3.99 11.44 -7.98
C LEU A 24 -2.66 11.46 -8.76
N ASP A 25 -1.86 12.52 -8.59
CA ASP A 25 -0.44 12.55 -8.96
C ASP A 25 0.34 11.38 -8.32
N PRO A 26 1.33 10.78 -9.00
CA PRO A 26 2.06 9.62 -8.50
C PRO A 26 2.72 9.81 -7.13
N GLU A 27 3.16 11.02 -6.79
CA GLU A 27 3.76 11.32 -5.47
C GLU A 27 2.73 11.23 -4.34
N GLU A 28 1.54 11.80 -4.54
CA GLU A 28 0.48 11.75 -3.53
C GLU A 28 -0.05 10.32 -3.34
N LEU A 29 -0.17 9.55 -4.42
CA LEU A 29 -0.55 8.15 -4.34
C LEU A 29 0.49 7.31 -3.58
N TYR A 30 1.78 7.56 -3.82
CA TYR A 30 2.86 6.92 -3.08
C TYR A 30 2.74 7.18 -1.57
N ASP A 31 2.57 8.43 -1.15
CA ASP A 31 2.42 8.78 0.27
C ASP A 31 1.23 8.08 0.93
N ILE A 32 0.10 7.98 0.22
CA ILE A 32 -1.08 7.25 0.71
C ILE A 32 -0.78 5.76 0.89
N LEU A 33 -0.17 5.11 -0.11
CA LEU A 33 0.18 3.70 -0.06
C LEU A 33 1.17 3.39 1.08
N ILE A 34 2.14 4.27 1.31
CA ILE A 34 3.09 4.16 2.43
C ILE A 34 2.37 4.34 3.77
N GLY A 35 1.47 5.31 3.89
CA GLY A 35 0.66 5.53 5.10
C GLY A 35 -0.20 4.32 5.47
N MET A 36 -0.80 3.66 4.47
CA MET A 36 -1.54 2.42 4.65
C MET A 36 -0.63 1.28 5.11
N ALA A 37 0.51 1.07 4.43
CA ALA A 37 1.47 0.03 4.80
C ALA A 37 1.98 0.20 6.24
N ASN A 38 2.33 1.44 6.64
CA ASN A 38 2.76 1.76 8.00
C ASN A 38 1.68 1.44 9.04
N THR A 39 0.41 1.72 8.74
CA THR A 39 -0.69 1.40 9.65
C THR A 39 -0.88 -0.11 9.80
N LEU A 40 -0.79 -0.85 8.70
CA LEU A 40 -0.88 -2.32 8.71
C LEU A 40 0.26 -2.96 9.51
N GLU A 41 1.48 -2.44 9.41
CA GLU A 41 2.64 -2.94 10.16
C GLU A 41 2.52 -2.60 11.66
N ARG A 42 2.16 -1.34 11.98
CA ARG A 42 1.95 -0.87 13.36
C ARG A 42 0.88 -1.66 14.09
N GLU A 43 -0.21 -2.01 13.41
CA GLU A 43 -1.29 -2.84 13.95
C GLU A 43 -0.98 -4.34 13.94
N ARG A 44 0.23 -4.72 13.51
CA ARG A 44 0.70 -6.10 13.35
C ARG A 44 -0.20 -6.96 12.46
N VAL A 45 -0.88 -6.31 11.52
CA VAL A 45 -1.69 -6.96 10.48
C VAL A 45 -0.76 -7.61 9.46
N ILE A 46 0.37 -6.96 9.16
CA ILE A 46 1.46 -7.49 8.34
C ILE A 46 2.76 -7.52 9.15
N SER A 47 3.66 -8.39 8.74
CA SER A 47 5.05 -8.42 9.20
C SER A 47 5.87 -7.29 8.58
N THR A 48 7.03 -6.99 9.18
CA THR A 48 7.99 -6.03 8.63
C THR A 48 8.50 -6.45 7.24
N GLU A 49 8.62 -7.75 6.97
CA GLU A 49 9.00 -8.27 5.64
C GLU A 49 7.93 -7.95 4.58
N GLU A 50 6.65 -8.19 4.91
CA GLU A 50 5.51 -7.84 4.05
C GLU A 50 5.44 -6.32 3.85
N TRP A 51 5.67 -5.52 4.89
CA TRP A 51 5.73 -4.06 4.80
C TRP A 51 6.82 -3.59 3.83
N LEU A 52 8.04 -4.12 3.96
CA LEU A 52 9.15 -3.81 3.05
C LEU A 52 8.79 -4.12 1.59
N GLN A 53 8.04 -5.19 1.34
CA GLN A 53 7.57 -5.51 -0.01
C GLN A 53 6.55 -4.48 -0.51
N LEU A 54 5.58 -4.09 0.30
CA LEU A 54 4.60 -3.06 -0.08
C LEU A 54 5.27 -1.72 -0.39
N VAL A 55 6.27 -1.32 0.41
CA VAL A 55 7.06 -0.09 0.15
C VAL A 55 7.78 -0.18 -1.20
N ARG A 56 8.46 -1.30 -1.48
CA ARG A 56 9.15 -1.51 -2.77
C ARG A 56 8.18 -1.45 -3.95
N ASP A 57 7.03 -2.10 -3.82
CA ASP A 57 6.00 -2.12 -4.86
C ASP A 57 5.46 -0.69 -5.10
N ALA A 58 5.19 0.08 -4.04
CA ALA A 58 4.75 1.47 -4.17
C ALA A 58 5.82 2.38 -4.81
N SER A 59 7.12 2.16 -4.52
CA SER A 59 8.20 2.95 -5.11
C SER A 59 8.27 2.85 -6.64
N THR A 60 7.68 1.81 -7.25
CA THR A 60 7.60 1.70 -8.72
C THR A 60 6.82 2.84 -9.35
N LEU A 61 5.84 3.40 -8.65
CA LEU A 61 5.07 4.56 -9.10
C LEU A 61 5.97 5.76 -9.40
N LEU A 62 7.03 5.95 -8.62
CA LEU A 62 7.95 7.09 -8.77
C LEU A 62 9.02 6.86 -9.84
N VAL A 63 9.25 5.60 -10.24
CA VAL A 63 10.26 5.25 -11.25
C VAL A 63 9.67 5.27 -12.65
N ASP A 64 8.37 4.99 -12.78
CA ASP A 64 7.63 5.00 -14.06
C ASP A 64 6.90 6.34 -14.34
N SER A 65 7.13 7.39 -13.52
CA SER A 65 6.56 8.74 -13.68
C SER A 65 7.40 9.70 -14.52
#